data_AF-A0A9E6MX93-F1
#
_entry.id   AF-A0A9E6MX93-F1
#
_cell.length_a   1.000
_cell.length_b   1.000
_cell.length_c   1.000
_cell.angle_alpha   90.00
_cell.angle_beta   90.00
_cell.angle_gamma   90.00
#
_symmetry.space_group_name_H-M   'P 1'
#
loop_
_entity.id
_entity.type
_entity.pdbx_description
1 polymer ?
#
loop_
_entity_poly.entity_id
_entity_poly.type
_entity_poly.pdbx_seq_one_letter_code
_entity_poly.pdbx_strand_id
1 'polypeptide(L)'
;MRLYLVCRFKDYDNERSLALNRIIAAKASTFTFERPKDFDLEKYDNDGRFGYGNGEHIKLSFRIDKDAGLHLLESPLSLDQQVAELDDAYEITATVVDSAMLEWWLRGFGDEVWAVNKEIISVVTT
;
A
#
# COMPACT_ATOMS: atom_id res chain seq x y z
N MET A 1 4.72 -12.95 12.01
CA MET A 1 3.46 -13.25 11.28
C MET A 1 2.41 -12.23 11.71
N ARG A 2 1.83 -11.46 10.79
CA ARG A 2 0.72 -10.54 11.08
C ARG A 2 -0.56 -11.14 10.52
N LEU A 3 -1.58 -11.31 11.36
CA LEU A 3 -2.86 -11.90 10.98
C LEU A 3 -3.94 -10.82 11.01
N TYR A 4 -4.72 -10.72 9.94
CA TYR A 4 -5.76 -9.71 9.77
C TYR A 4 -7.08 -10.38 9.40
N LEU A 5 -8.18 -9.80 9.89
CA LEU A 5 -9.54 -10.16 9.56
C LEU A 5 -10.11 -9.09 8.63
N VAL A 6 -10.53 -9.49 7.43
CA VAL A 6 -11.30 -8.61 6.53
C VAL A 6 -12.77 -8.70 6.91
N CYS A 7 -13.40 -7.55 7.17
CA CYS A 7 -14.82 -7.47 7.53
C CYS A 7 -15.46 -6.20 6.96
N ARG A 8 -16.78 -6.21 6.80
CA ARG A 8 -17.58 -4.99 6.59
C ARG A 8 -18.28 -4.62 7.88
N PHE A 9 -18.36 -3.33 8.18
CA PHE A 9 -19.20 -2.84 9.28
C PHE A 9 -20.65 -2.75 8.80
N LYS A 10 -21.59 -2.95 9.73
CA LYS A 10 -23.01 -2.74 9.46
C LYS A 10 -23.21 -1.29 8.99
N ASP A 11 -23.99 -1.11 7.93
CA ASP A 11 -24.29 0.18 7.28
C ASP A 11 -23.12 0.80 6.48
N TYR A 12 -22.03 0.04 6.27
CA TYR A 12 -20.92 0.44 5.40
C TYR A 12 -20.67 -0.60 4.30
N ASP A 13 -20.54 -0.12 3.06
CA ASP A 13 -20.20 -0.98 1.91
C ASP A 13 -18.69 -1.16 1.69
N ASN A 14 -17.85 -0.53 2.52
CA ASN A 14 -16.41 -0.69 2.42
C ASN A 14 -15.88 -1.84 3.28
N GLU A 15 -14.98 -2.62 2.70
CA GLU A 15 -14.20 -3.62 3.41
C GLU A 15 -13.13 -2.96 4.27
N ARG A 16 -12.93 -3.52 5.47
CA ARG A 16 -11.94 -3.06 6.46
C ARG A 16 -11.11 -4.22 6.95
N SER A 17 -9.84 -3.94 7.21
CA SER A 17 -8.89 -4.91 7.76
C SER A 17 -8.67 -4.65 9.25
N LEU A 18 -9.03 -5.61 10.10
CA LEU A 18 -8.80 -5.57 11.54
C LEU A 18 -7.61 -6.46 11.91
N ALA A 19 -6.64 -5.91 12.63
CA ALA A 19 -5.51 -6.69 13.11
C ALA A 19 -5.99 -7.65 14.22
N LEU A 20 -5.82 -8.96 14.00
CA LEU A 20 -6.41 -9.97 14.89
C LEU A 20 -5.82 -9.91 16.30
N ASN A 21 -4.55 -9.50 16.41
CA ASN A 21 -3.86 -9.30 17.69
C ASN A 21 -4.44 -8.16 18.55
N ARG A 22 -5.33 -7.32 18.01
CA ARG A 22 -6.03 -6.27 18.76
C ARG A 22 -7.44 -6.68 19.21
N ILE A 23 -7.91 -7.87 18.83
CA ILE A 23 -9.24 -8.37 19.20
C ILE A 23 -9.18 -9.01 20.58
N ILE A 24 -9.93 -8.45 21.53
CA ILE A 24 -9.96 -8.92 22.92
C ILE A 24 -10.91 -10.11 23.08
N ALA A 25 -12.05 -10.09 22.39
CA ALA A 25 -13.05 -11.16 22.40
C ALA A 25 -13.91 -11.10 21.13
N ALA A 26 -14.44 -12.25 20.71
CA ALA A 26 -15.42 -12.35 19.63
C ALA A 26 -16.59 -13.22 20.11
N LYS A 27 -17.82 -12.85 19.74
CA LYS A 27 -19.03 -13.63 20.02
C LYS A 27 -19.74 -13.93 18.72
N ALA A 28 -20.02 -15.21 18.47
CA ALA A 28 -20.83 -15.61 17.34
C ALA A 28 -22.22 -14.98 17.45
N SER A 29 -22.63 -14.26 16.41
CA SER A 29 -23.99 -13.73 16.31
C SER A 29 -24.87 -14.68 15.51
N THR A 30 -26.17 -14.65 15.77
CA THR A 30 -27.20 -15.29 14.95
C THR A 30 -27.62 -14.44 13.75
N PHE A 31 -27.00 -13.27 13.55
CA PHE A 31 -27.26 -12.44 12.38
C PHE A 31 -26.79 -13.15 11.11
N THR A 32 -27.69 -13.22 10.13
CA THR A 32 -27.34 -13.64 8.77
C THR A 32 -26.64 -12.49 8.06
N PHE A 33 -25.63 -12.82 7.28
CA PHE A 33 -24.90 -11.86 6.44
C PHE A 33 -24.98 -12.37 5.01
N GLU A 34 -25.33 -11.49 4.08
CA GLU A 34 -25.25 -11.80 2.66
C GLU A 34 -23.81 -11.61 2.21
N ARG A 35 -23.18 -12.69 1.76
CA ARG A 35 -21.84 -12.62 1.19
C ARG A 35 -21.89 -11.72 -0.05
N PRO A 36 -21.06 -10.67 -0.13
CA PRO A 36 -20.99 -9.83 -1.32
C PRO A 36 -20.53 -10.68 -2.50
N LYS A 37 -21.26 -10.62 -3.61
CA LYS A 37 -20.93 -11.39 -4.82
C LYS A 37 -19.63 -10.92 -5.46
N ASP A 38 -19.30 -9.64 -5.27
CA ASP A 38 -18.15 -8.96 -5.87
C ASP A 38 -16.91 -8.98 -4.96
N PHE A 39 -16.96 -9.63 -3.79
CA PHE A 39 -15.83 -9.69 -2.88
C PHE A 39 -14.84 -10.80 -3.29
N ASP A 40 -13.68 -10.37 -3.75
CA ASP A 40 -12.52 -11.20 -4.04
C ASP A 40 -11.37 -10.86 -3.07
N LEU A 41 -10.96 -11.84 -2.27
CA LEU A 41 -9.90 -11.69 -1.27
C LEU A 41 -8.54 -11.41 -1.93
N GLU A 42 -8.29 -12.01 -3.10
CA GLU A 42 -7.04 -11.86 -3.85
C GLU A 42 -6.97 -10.44 -4.43
N LYS A 43 -8.08 -9.93 -4.99
CA LYS A 43 -8.19 -8.54 -5.42
C LYS A 43 -8.02 -7.57 -4.25
N TYR A 44 -8.62 -7.87 -3.11
CA TYR A 44 -8.55 -7.03 -1.91
C TYR A 44 -7.14 -6.92 -1.30
N ASP A 45 -6.35 -8.00 -1.38
CA ASP A 45 -4.94 -8.01 -0.97
C ASP A 45 -4.06 -7.24 -1.97
N ASN A 46 -4.28 -7.48 -3.28
CA ASN A 46 -3.56 -6.78 -4.35
C ASN A 46 -3.80 -5.26 -4.36
N ASP A 47 -5.00 -4.80 -3.97
CA ASP A 47 -5.34 -3.37 -3.81
C ASP A 47 -4.64 -2.72 -2.59
N GLY A 48 -3.81 -3.47 -1.83
CA GLY A 48 -3.00 -2.93 -0.74
C GLY A 48 -3.82 -2.45 0.47
N ARG A 49 -5.10 -2.84 0.58
CA ARG A 49 -6.01 -2.39 1.66
C ARG A 49 -5.68 -2.93 3.04
N PHE A 50 -4.72 -3.85 3.16
CA PHE A 50 -4.10 -4.20 4.45
C PHE A 50 -3.09 -3.14 4.94
N GLY A 51 -2.64 -2.23 4.06
CA GLY A 51 -1.65 -1.20 4.35
C GLY A 51 -2.20 0.23 4.20
N TYR A 52 -2.98 0.70 5.18
CA TYR A 52 -3.21 2.13 5.49
C TYR A 52 -3.33 3.12 4.29
N GLY A 53 -3.99 2.73 3.20
CA GLY A 53 -4.26 3.58 2.03
C GLY A 53 -5.69 3.39 1.56
N ASN A 54 -6.29 4.42 0.97
CA ASN A 54 -7.67 4.38 0.46
C ASN A 54 -7.83 3.57 -0.84
N GLY A 55 -6.79 2.83 -1.26
CA GLY A 55 -6.72 2.17 -2.57
C GLY A 55 -6.42 3.14 -3.72
N GLU A 56 -6.03 4.38 -3.42
CA GLU A 56 -5.59 5.35 -4.43
C GLU A 56 -4.15 5.01 -4.84
N HIS A 57 -3.96 4.68 -6.11
CA HIS A 57 -2.63 4.45 -6.66
C HIS A 57 -2.02 5.76 -7.13
N ILE A 58 -0.75 5.95 -6.82
CA ILE A 58 0.05 7.06 -7.30
C ILE A 58 1.24 6.54 -8.10
N LYS A 59 1.63 7.31 -9.10
CA LYS A 59 2.93 7.18 -9.73
C LYS A 59 3.91 7.99 -8.88
N LEU A 60 4.70 7.28 -8.09
CA LEU A 60 5.73 7.87 -7.25
C LEU A 60 7.02 7.98 -8.06
N SER A 61 7.66 9.14 -8.00
CA SER A 61 9.02 9.34 -8.50
C SER A 61 9.85 10.05 -7.43
N PHE A 62 11.07 9.61 -7.19
CA PHE A 62 11.99 10.29 -6.26
C PHE A 62 13.43 9.98 -6.62
N ARG A 63 14.34 10.79 -6.09
CA ARG A 63 15.78 10.53 -6.14
C ARG A 63 16.27 10.13 -4.76
N ILE A 64 17.20 9.20 -4.74
CA ILE A 64 17.81 8.68 -3.52
C ILE A 64 19.31 8.50 -3.72
N ASP A 65 20.10 8.78 -2.70
CA ASP A 65 21.54 8.50 -2.72
C ASP A 65 21.83 7.02 -3.03
N LYS A 66 22.96 6.72 -3.67
CA LYS A 66 23.27 5.34 -4.08
C LYS A 66 23.34 4.37 -2.90
N ASP A 67 24.00 4.75 -1.81
CA ASP A 67 24.11 3.93 -0.61
C ASP A 67 22.74 3.66 0.02
N ALA A 68 21.90 4.69 0.13
CA ALA A 68 20.56 4.58 0.68
C ALA A 68 19.62 3.78 -0.24
N GLY A 69 19.75 3.93 -1.57
CA GLY A 69 18.87 3.33 -2.58
C GLY A 69 19.26 1.93 -3.02
N LEU A 70 20.41 1.39 -2.61
CA LEU A 70 20.91 0.09 -3.08
C LEU A 70 19.89 -1.04 -2.83
N HIS A 71 19.23 -1.03 -1.68
CA HIS A 71 18.24 -2.05 -1.32
C HIS A 71 17.02 -2.06 -2.24
N LEU A 72 16.71 -0.95 -2.93
CA LEU A 72 15.60 -0.85 -3.88
C LEU A 72 15.91 -1.59 -5.20
N LEU A 73 17.18 -1.88 -5.49
CA LEU A 73 17.57 -2.71 -6.63
C LEU A 73 17.25 -4.19 -6.38
N GLU A 74 17.35 -4.63 -5.13
CA GLU A 74 17.11 -6.02 -4.73
C GLU A 74 15.66 -6.27 -4.31
N SER A 75 15.05 -5.30 -3.61
CA SER A 75 13.68 -5.35 -3.11
C SER A 75 12.88 -4.18 -3.67
N PRO A 76 12.33 -4.31 -4.89
CA PRO A 76 11.59 -3.23 -5.54
C PRO A 76 10.28 -2.93 -4.80
N LEU A 77 9.85 -1.66 -4.85
CA LEU A 77 8.61 -1.16 -4.27
C LEU A 77 7.37 -1.73 -4.98
N SER A 78 7.48 -1.99 -6.28
CA SER A 78 6.43 -2.56 -7.12
C SER A 78 7.03 -3.29 -8.32
N LEU A 79 6.23 -4.12 -9.00
CA LEU A 79 6.67 -4.86 -10.19
C LEU A 79 6.98 -3.95 -11.38
N ASP A 80 6.35 -2.78 -11.46
CA ASP A 80 6.59 -1.77 -12.48
C ASP A 80 7.69 -0.78 -12.11
N GLN A 81 8.44 -1.04 -11.02
CA GLN A 81 9.53 -0.17 -10.60
C GLN A 81 10.58 -0.05 -11.72
N GLN A 82 10.87 1.20 -12.09
CA GLN A 82 11.96 1.57 -12.96
C GLN A 82 13.03 2.29 -12.16
N VAL A 83 14.28 2.00 -12.50
CA VAL A 83 15.45 2.62 -11.90
C VAL A 83 16.30 3.21 -12.99
N ALA A 84 16.54 4.52 -12.92
CA ALA A 84 17.56 5.19 -13.71
C ALA A 84 18.76 5.48 -12.80
N GLU A 85 19.90 4.88 -13.12
CA GLU A 85 21.15 5.16 -12.42
C GLU A 85 21.75 6.47 -12.93
N LEU A 86 21.93 7.42 -12.02
CA LEU A 86 22.65 8.68 -12.24
C LEU A 86 24.07 8.53 -11.66
N ASP A 87 24.94 9.53 -11.86
CA ASP A 87 26.31 9.49 -11.33
C ASP A 87 26.31 9.33 -9.80
N ASP A 88 25.48 10.13 -9.11
CA ASP A 88 25.54 10.27 -7.65
C ASP A 88 24.32 9.64 -6.93
N ALA A 89 23.29 9.25 -7.68
CA ALA A 89 21.98 8.88 -7.13
C ALA A 89 21.24 7.87 -8.01
N TYR A 90 20.17 7.29 -7.46
CA TYR A 90 19.15 6.57 -8.23
C TYR A 90 17.91 7.43 -8.38
N GLU A 91 17.34 7.46 -9.57
CA GLU A 91 15.98 7.95 -9.80
C GLU A 91 15.04 6.75 -9.92
N ILE A 92 14.11 6.67 -8.98
CA ILE A 92 13.16 5.56 -8.86
C ILE A 92 11.80 6.04 -9.31
N THR A 93 11.12 5.25 -10.13
CA THR A 93 9.71 5.47 -10.49
C THR A 93 8.93 4.19 -10.29
N ALA A 94 7.82 4.23 -9.56
CA ALA A 94 7.02 3.05 -9.25
C ALA A 94 5.54 3.42 -9.05
N THR A 95 4.63 2.53 -9.43
CA THR A 95 3.22 2.63 -9.07
C THR A 95 3.00 2.02 -7.70
N VAL A 96 2.61 2.84 -6.73
CA VAL A 96 2.43 2.42 -5.33
C VAL A 96 1.11 2.95 -4.80
N VAL A 97 0.60 2.31 -3.73
CA VAL A 97 -0.59 2.80 -3.03
C VAL A 97 -0.21 4.01 -2.19
N ASP A 98 -0.92 5.12 -2.38
CA ASP A 98 -0.77 6.29 -1.51
C ASP A 98 -1.30 5.96 -0.12
N SER A 99 -0.38 5.85 0.81
CA SER A 99 -0.63 5.39 2.17
C SER A 99 0.22 6.19 3.15
N ALA A 100 -0.26 6.31 4.38
CA ALA A 100 0.53 6.90 5.46
C ALA A 100 1.84 6.13 5.70
N MET A 101 1.86 4.82 5.40
CA MET A 101 3.07 3.99 5.49
C MET A 101 4.11 4.41 4.45
N LEU A 102 3.70 4.69 3.21
CA LEU A 102 4.60 5.21 2.18
C LEU A 102 5.18 6.56 2.59
N GLU A 103 4.36 7.45 3.16
CA GLU A 103 4.85 8.74 3.66
C GLU A 103 5.90 8.58 4.75
N TRP A 104 5.66 7.68 5.72
CA TRP A 104 6.63 7.41 6.78
C TRP A 104 7.89 6.76 6.27
N TRP A 105 7.78 5.86 5.28
CA TRP A 105 8.93 5.24 4.63
C TRP A 105 9.79 6.29 3.93
N LEU A 106 9.19 7.17 3.12
CA LEU A 106 9.90 8.27 2.46
C LEU A 106 10.58 9.21 3.47
N ARG A 107 9.89 9.57 4.55
CA ARG A 107 10.46 10.41 5.63
C ARG A 107 11.58 9.71 6.40
N GLY A 108 11.60 8.37 6.42
CA GLY A 108 12.61 7.57 7.10
C GLY A 108 14.02 7.77 6.54
N PHE A 109 14.14 8.14 5.27
CA PHE A 109 15.42 8.44 4.62
C PHE A 109 15.93 9.86 4.90
N GLY A 110 15.11 10.74 5.48
CA GLY A 110 15.54 12.11 5.78
C GLY A 110 16.03 12.86 4.54
N ASP A 111 17.27 13.34 4.59
CA ASP A 111 17.91 14.14 3.54
C ASP A 111 18.47 13.27 2.38
N GLU A 112 18.51 11.94 2.53
CA GLU A 112 19.01 11.01 1.49
C GLU A 112 18.01 10.82 0.34
N VAL A 113 16.77 11.31 0.49
CA VAL A 113 15.71 11.28 -0.52
C VAL A 113 15.25 12.70 -0.85
N TRP A 114 15.21 13.03 -2.13
CA TRP A 114 14.76 14.33 -2.61
C TRP A 114 14.01 14.22 -3.94
N ALA A 115 13.54 15.37 -4.44
CA ALA A 115 12.78 15.45 -5.70
C ALA A 115 11.56 14.50 -5.74
N VAL A 116 10.91 14.30 -4.60
CA VAL A 116 9.74 13.42 -4.48
C VAL A 116 8.55 14.05 -5.22
N ASN A 117 8.05 13.34 -6.22
CA ASN A 117 6.83 13.65 -6.96
C ASN A 117 5.81 12.52 -6.78
N LYS A 118 4.55 12.89 -6.56
CA LYS A 118 3.41 11.97 -6.43
C LYS A 118 2.33 12.38 -7.42
N GLU A 119 2.10 11.57 -8.44
CA GLU A 119 1.02 11.81 -9.40
C GLU A 119 -0.10 10.80 -9.19
N ILE A 120 -1.31 11.29 -8.92
CA ILE A 120 -2.49 10.42 -8.76
C ILE A 120 -2.79 9.77 -10.11
N ILE A 121 -2.82 8.43 -10.12
CA ILE A 121 -3.25 7.67 -11.29
C ILE A 121 -4.70 7.31 -11.05
N SER A 122 -5.62 7.99 -11.73
CA SER A 122 -7.01 7.58 -11.76
C SER A 122 -7.08 6.24 -12.48
N VAL A 123 -7.13 5.15 -11.73
CA VAL A 123 -7.42 3.83 -12.28
C VAL A 123 -8.86 3.88 -12.77
N VAL A 124 -9.04 4.18 -14.06
CA VAL A 124 -10.32 4.05 -14.75
C VAL A 124 -10.65 2.58 -14.72
N THR A 125 -11.46 2.19 -13.74
CA THR A 125 -12.01 0.83 -13.66
C THR A 125 -12.90 0.66 -14.88
N THR A 126 -12.43 -0.12 -15.85
CA THR A 126 -13.26 -0.66 -16.94
C THR A 126 -13.72 -2.05 -16.52
#